data_AF-A0A1F8SPU3-F1
#
_entry.id   AF-A0A1F8SPU3-F1
#
_cell.length_a   1.000
_cell.length_b   1.000
_cell.length_c   1.000
_cell.angle_alpha   90.00
_cell.angle_beta   90.00
_cell.angle_gamma   90.00
#
_symmetry.space_group_name_H-M   'P 1'
#
loop_
_entity.id
_entity.type
_entity.pdbx_description
1 polymer ?
#
loop_
_entity_poly.entity_id
_entity_poly.type
_entity_poly.pdbx_seq_one_letter_code
_entity_poly.pdbx_strand_id
1 'polypeptide(L)' 'MTMPEFSKETLEARVRSLVEERGLGVGQAFGILRMAVTGQKVSPPLIESMEIIGKDKVLQRIKNAIVQLEELAQRKD' A
#
# COMPACT_ATOMS: atom_id res chain seq x y z
N MET A 1 -9.14 -2.16 -22.83
CA MET A 1 -8.27 -1.25 -22.04
C MET A 1 -7.21 -2.08 -21.35
N THR A 2 -5.97 -2.04 -21.82
CA THR A 2 -4.82 -2.63 -21.15
C THR A 2 -4.64 -1.95 -19.79
N MET A 3 -4.52 -2.75 -18.72
CA MET A 3 -4.20 -2.17 -17.42
C MET A 3 -2.83 -1.49 -17.52
N PRO A 4 -2.69 -0.28 -16.96
CA PRO A 4 -1.41 0.41 -16.95
C PRO A 4 -0.37 -0.43 -16.20
N GLU A 5 0.86 -0.38 -16.68
CA GLU A 5 1.98 -1.16 -16.17
C GLU A 5 2.12 -0.97 -14.65
N PHE A 6 2.43 -2.05 -13.93
CA PHE A 6 2.69 -1.98 -12.49
C PHE A 6 4.13 -1.46 -12.27
N SER A 7 4.43 -0.29 -12.84
CA SER A 7 5.73 0.35 -12.80
C SER A 7 5.81 1.39 -11.68
N LYS A 8 7.04 1.76 -11.30
CA LYS A 8 7.29 2.80 -10.30
C LYS A 8 6.58 4.10 -10.64
N GLU A 9 6.74 4.62 -11.85
CA GLU A 9 6.22 5.93 -12.27
C GLU A 9 4.69 5.94 -12.20
N THR A 10 4.08 4.85 -12.67
CA THR A 10 2.63 4.69 -12.67
C THR A 10 2.08 4.56 -11.25
N LEU A 11 2.74 3.79 -10.40
CA LEU A 11 2.31 3.55 -9.02
C LEU A 11 2.45 4.80 -8.16
N GLU A 12 3.57 5.50 -8.26
CA GLU A 12 3.79 6.70 -7.45
C GLU A 12 2.74 7.76 -7.75
N ALA A 13 2.48 8.06 -9.03
CA ALA A 13 1.48 9.04 -9.41
C ALA A 13 0.07 8.63 -8.93
N ARG A 14 -0.35 7.38 -9.18
CA ARG A 14 -1.69 6.91 -8.78
C ARG A 14 -1.89 6.91 -7.28
N VAL A 15 -0.92 6.43 -6.51
CA VAL A 15 -1.04 6.34 -5.05
C VAL A 15 -1.08 7.75 -4.46
N ARG A 16 -0.26 8.69 -4.95
CA ARG A 16 -0.30 10.09 -4.51
C ARG A 16 -1.64 10.75 -4.83
N SER A 17 -2.10 10.67 -6.08
CA SER A 17 -3.41 11.23 -6.46
C SER A 17 -4.54 10.63 -5.63
N LEU A 18 -4.55 9.32 -5.40
CA LEU A 18 -5.57 8.67 -4.57
C LEU A 18 -5.54 9.17 -3.12
N VAL A 19 -4.35 9.34 -2.54
CA VAL A 19 -4.20 9.85 -1.17
C VAL A 19 -4.72 11.27 -1.06
N GLU A 20 -4.41 12.12 -2.04
CA GLU A 20 -4.89 13.51 -2.13
C GLU A 20 -6.41 13.57 -2.33
N GLU A 21 -6.96 12.80 -3.26
CA GLU A 21 -8.41 12.70 -3.52
C GLU A 21 -9.20 12.26 -2.28
N ARG A 22 -8.59 11.47 -1.40
CA ARG A 22 -9.19 11.01 -0.15
C ARG A 22 -8.95 11.94 1.04
N GLY A 23 -8.22 13.05 0.84
CA GLY A 23 -7.87 13.99 1.90
C GLY A 23 -7.01 13.38 3.00
N LEU A 24 -6.23 12.34 2.68
CA LEU A 24 -5.41 11.62 3.65
C LEU A 24 -4.02 12.26 3.78
N GLY A 25 -3.46 12.20 4.98
CA GLY A 25 -2.07 12.61 5.20
C GLY A 25 -1.10 11.70 4.45
N VAL A 26 -0.30 12.27 3.54
CA VAL A 26 0.63 11.52 2.68
C VAL A 26 1.57 10.62 3.48
N GLY A 27 2.19 11.16 4.54
CA GLY A 27 3.10 10.38 5.38
C GLY A 27 2.42 9.20 6.08
N GLN A 28 1.18 9.38 6.54
CA GLN A 28 0.41 8.33 7.20
C GLN A 28 0.00 7.24 6.21
N ALA A 29 -0.54 7.63 5.05
CA ALA A 29 -0.97 6.69 4.03
C ALA A 29 0.19 5.82 3.52
N PHE A 30 1.33 6.44 3.19
CA PHE A 30 2.53 5.71 2.76
C PHE A 30 3.14 4.87 3.89
N GLY A 31 3.06 5.31 5.14
CA GLY A 31 3.49 4.53 6.29
C GLY A 31 2.67 3.25 6.49
N ILE A 32 1.35 3.36 6.40
CA ILE A 32 0.43 2.21 6.48
C ILE A 32 0.65 1.26 5.31
N LEU A 33 0.75 1.80 4.08
CA LEU A 33 0.99 1.00 2.89
C LEU A 33 2.33 0.25 2.98
N ARG A 34 3.38 0.91 3.51
CA ARG A 34 4.67 0.27 3.77
C ARG A 34 4.51 -0.93 4.69
N MET A 35 3.88 -0.74 5.85
CA MET A 35 3.65 -1.84 6.80
C MET A 35 2.84 -2.98 6.16
N ALA A 36 1.78 -2.66 5.43
CA ALA A 36 0.93 -3.64 4.79
C ALA A 36 1.67 -4.46 3.72
N VAL A 37 2.55 -3.83 2.95
CA VAL A 37 3.26 -4.48 1.84
C VAL A 37 4.54 -5.18 2.30
N THR A 38 5.33 -4.57 3.20
CA THR A 38 6.66 -5.07 3.55
C THR A 38 6.72 -5.73 4.93
N GLY A 39 5.74 -5.48 5.80
CA GLY A 39 5.78 -5.90 7.20
C GLY A 39 6.81 -5.13 8.05
N GLN A 40 7.40 -4.06 7.51
CA GLN A 40 8.49 -3.31 8.16
C GLN A 40 8.16 -1.82 8.26
N LYS A 41 8.49 -1.21 9.41
CA LYS A 41 8.32 0.25 9.62
C LYS A 41 9.26 1.06 8.73
N VAL A 42 10.46 0.54 8.51
CA VAL A 42 11.49 1.08 7.63
C VAL A 42 11.84 0.00 6.61
N SER A 43 11.80 0.34 5.34
CA SER A 43 12.06 -0.56 4.22
C SER A 43 12.88 0.18 3.16
N PRO A 44 13.40 -0.52 2.14
CA PRO A 44 13.78 0.14 0.89
C PRO A 44 12.63 0.99 0.31
N PRO A 45 12.89 1.80 -0.72
CA PRO A 45 11.87 2.60 -1.39
C PRO A 45 10.61 1.77 -1.70
N LEU A 46 9.46 2.22 -1.19
CA LEU A 46 8.24 1.42 -1.13
C LEU A 46 7.71 1.07 -2.51
N ILE A 47 7.69 2.07 -3.40
CA ILE A 47 7.10 1.93 -4.74
C ILE A 47 7.95 0.97 -5.60
N GLU A 48 9.27 1.09 -5.54
CA GLU A 48 10.21 0.18 -6.17
C GLU A 48 10.10 -1.24 -5.60
N SER A 49 9.92 -1.35 -4.28
CA SER A 49 9.67 -2.66 -3.64
C SER A 49 8.38 -3.28 -4.15
N MET A 50 7.31 -2.49 -4.30
CA MET A 50 6.03 -2.95 -4.85
C MET A 50 6.21 -3.45 -6.28
N GLU A 51 6.84 -2.66 -7.15
CA GLU A 51 7.16 -3.02 -8.54
C GLU A 51 7.87 -4.38 -8.62
N ILE A 52 8.92 -4.59 -7.82
CA ILE A 52 9.67 -5.86 -7.76
C ILE A 52 8.80 -7.03 -7.25
N ILE A 53 8.00 -6.80 -6.22
CA ILE A 53 7.10 -7.83 -5.64
C ILE A 53 6.02 -8.24 -6.64
N GLY A 54 5.59 -7.31 -7.48
CA GLY A 54 4.54 -7.49 -8.46
C GLY A 54 3.13 -7.30 -7.90
N LYS A 55 2.23 -6.89 -8.80
CA LYS A 55 0.87 -6.45 -8.51
C LYS A 55 0.06 -7.41 -7.65
N ASP A 56 -0.03 -8.68 -8.07
CA ASP A 56 -0.94 -9.64 -7.44
C ASP A 56 -0.52 -9.91 -6.00
N LYS A 57 0.78 -10.00 -5.75
CA LYS A 57 1.32 -10.23 -4.40
C LYS A 57 1.15 -8.99 -3.52
N VAL A 58 1.37 -7.78 -4.06
CA VAL A 58 1.10 -6.53 -3.35
C VAL A 58 -0.37 -6.44 -2.94
N LEU A 59 -1.30 -6.68 -3.86
CA LEU A 59 -2.74 -6.65 -3.57
C LEU A 59 -3.15 -7.72 -2.55
N GLN A 60 -2.58 -8.93 -2.64
CA GLN A 60 -2.80 -9.98 -1.64
C GLN A 60 -2.37 -9.51 -0.25
N ARG A 61 -1.17 -8.91 -0.13
CA ARG A 61 -0.65 -8.43 1.16
C ARG A 61 -1.51 -7.30 1.75
N ILE A 62 -1.95 -6.35 0.92
CA ILE A 62 -2.85 -5.27 1.34
C ILE A 62 -4.17 -5.83 1.85
N LYS A 63 -4.80 -6.77 1.14
CA LYS A 63 -6.04 -7.42 1.58
C LYS A 63 -5.87 -8.11 2.93
N ASN A 64 -4.78 -8.85 3.11
CA ASN A 64 -4.48 -9.51 4.38
C ASN A 64 -4.28 -8.50 5.52
N ALA A 65 -3.64 -7.36 5.25
CA ALA A 65 -3.46 -6.31 6.24
C ALA A 65 -4.80 -5.67 6.65
N ILE A 66 -5.71 -5.45 5.69
CA ILE A 66 -7.08 -4.94 5.97
C ILE A 66 -7.80 -5.89 6.94
N VAL A 67 -7.82 -7.20 6.63
CA VAL A 67 -8.47 -8.21 7.49
C VAL A 67 -7.88 -8.18 8.90
N GLN A 68 -6.56 -8.18 9.04
CA GLN A 68 -5.92 -8.15 10.36
C GLN A 68 -6.24 -6.87 11.15
N LEU A 69 -6.29 -5.71 10.48
CA LEU A 69 -6.63 -4.46 11.14
C LEU A 69 -8.10 -4.41 11.57
N GLU A 70 -9.01 -4.95 10.78
CA GLU A 70 -10.43 -5.07 11.14
C GLU A 70 -10.62 -6.00 12.34
N GLU A 71 -9.95 -7.16 12.35
CA GLU A 71 -9.95 -8.08 13.49
C GLU A 71 -9.39 -7.42 14.75
N LEU A 72 -8.28 -6.68 14.63
CA LEU A 72 -7.70 -5.94 15.75
C LEU A 72 -8.63 -4.85 16.28
N ALA A 73 -9.31 -4.11 15.41
CA ALA A 73 -10.27 -3.08 15.82
C ALA A 73 -11.50 -3.65 16.53
N GLN A 74 -11.84 -4.92 16.28
CA GLN A 74 -12.94 -5.63 16.95
C GLN A 74 -12.53 -6.22 18.31
N ARG A 75 -11.24 -6.35 18.59
CA ARG A 75 -10.75 -6.75 19.91
C ARG A 75 -10.99 -5.58 20.86
N LYS A 76 -12.10 -5.68 21.60
CA LYS A 76 -12.33 -4.87 22.80
C LYS A 76 -11.41 -5.42 23.88
N ASP A 77 -10.24 -4.80 24.03
CA ASP A 77 -9.52 -4.83 25.30
C ASP A 77 -10.35 -4.09 26.37
#